data_AF-A0A7S0FLQ6-F1
#
_entry.id   AF-A0A7S0FLQ6-F1
#
_cell.length_a   1.000
_cell.length_b   1.000
_cell.length_c   1.000
_cell.angle_alpha   90.00
_cell.angle_beta   90.00
_cell.angle_gamma   90.00
#
_symmetry.space_group_name_H-M   'P 1'
#
loop_
_entity.id
_entity.type
_entity.pdbx_description
1 polymer ?
#
loop_
_entity_poly.entity_id
_entity_poly.type
_entity_poly.pdbx_seq_one_letter_code
_entity_poly.pdbx_strand_id
1 'polypeptide(L)'
;MVSPIPIAILAISLGFLHSTGKVLEIADGFFSHLTILEQICIASLFFSVIHIVVSISRFLGIVYDGPGGDHDDGDSHHDEDIYAAYPFESMQLAANKRYRFGAMFPTLVDEIVTRLQEEGEGMELKRVEQIQEAMEPISTTDYDKCGMVVVEVYRIMIKARMKRDLAFLEEAKATVLGWAMIILFYSHDVLANSARDFSKVRYAVLMESYVFFILHKHFHEDASYHQLVELFLEAKENRALFHLMRSNANASKKSLLGRPSSDNAEDILLGRFNRMKEHFCVFYMPIAICMILTGVKDKALFESTKQVCDSLGESKNVDEWKSDAITQSAMKRLGMVPEEAFHLVFHEKRNNCLCVDNQK
;
A
#
# COMPACT_ATOMS: atom_id res chain seq x y z
N MET A 1 -8.87 26.63 6.07
CA MET A 1 -8.22 27.87 5.56
C MET A 1 -6.78 27.92 6.03
N VAL A 2 -5.81 28.08 5.12
CA VAL A 2 -4.39 28.24 5.48
C VAL A 2 -4.26 29.51 6.35
N SER A 3 -3.64 29.40 7.52
CA SER A 3 -3.42 30.55 8.40
C SER A 3 -2.77 31.69 7.60
N PRO A 4 -3.31 32.92 7.62
CA PRO A 4 -2.74 34.03 6.88
C PRO A 4 -1.40 34.49 7.48
N ILE A 5 -1.02 33.99 8.66
CA ILE A 5 0.14 34.47 9.42
C ILE A 5 1.47 34.15 8.72
N PRO A 6 1.76 32.91 8.25
CA PRO A 6 3.00 32.65 7.51
C PRO A 6 3.08 33.41 6.20
N ILE A 7 1.94 33.60 5.51
CA ILE A 7 1.86 34.38 4.27
C ILE A 7 2.12 35.86 4.55
N ALA A 8 1.57 36.40 5.64
CA ALA A 8 1.82 37.78 6.08
C ALA A 8 3.28 38.00 6.50
N ILE A 9 3.88 37.08 7.26
CA ILE A 9 5.29 37.16 7.67
C ILE A 9 6.20 37.10 6.44
N LEU A 10 5.91 36.22 5.48
CA LEU A 10 6.65 36.12 4.23
C LEU A 10 6.49 37.41 3.40
N ALA A 11 5.28 37.94 3.29
CA ALA A 11 5.00 39.17 2.55
C ALA A 11 5.69 40.40 3.19
N ILE A 12 5.70 40.50 4.52
CA ILE A 12 6.39 41.57 5.25
C ILE A 12 7.90 41.45 5.08
N SER A 13 8.44 40.23 5.15
CA SER A 13 9.87 39.97 5.01
C SER A 13 10.35 40.25 3.58
N LEU A 14 9.57 39.85 2.56
CA LEU A 14 9.82 40.18 1.16
C LEU A 14 9.68 41.68 0.90
N GLY A 15 8.68 42.34 1.49
CA GLY A 15 8.50 43.79 1.40
C GLY A 15 9.65 44.58 2.00
N PHE A 16 10.18 44.15 3.14
CA PHE A 16 11.35 44.75 3.79
C PHE A 16 12.64 44.52 3.00
N LEU A 17 12.83 43.31 2.46
CA LEU A 17 13.96 43.03 1.59
C LEU A 17 13.89 43.83 0.28
N HIS A 18 12.69 43.98 -0.29
CA HIS A 18 12.49 44.75 -1.51
C HIS A 18 12.73 46.24 -1.29
N SER A 19 12.21 46.80 -0.18
CA SER A 19 12.38 48.23 0.13
C SER A 19 13.83 48.60 0.46
N THR A 20 14.64 47.65 0.92
CA THR A 20 16.07 47.85 1.17
C THR A 20 16.95 47.62 -0.07
N GLY A 21 16.37 47.19 -1.20
CA GLY A 21 17.11 46.88 -2.43
C GLY A 21 17.96 45.60 -2.34
N LYS A 22 17.92 44.89 -1.22
CA LYS A 22 18.80 43.75 -0.94
C LYS A 22 18.35 42.42 -1.54
N VAL A 23 17.13 42.34 -2.11
CA VAL A 23 16.64 41.13 -2.78
C VAL A 23 17.60 40.71 -3.90
N LEU A 24 18.06 41.67 -4.71
CA LEU A 24 18.96 41.41 -5.82
C LEU A 24 20.36 41.03 -5.33
N GLU A 25 20.88 41.67 -4.29
CA GLU A 25 22.18 41.31 -3.68
C GLU A 25 22.17 39.92 -3.04
N ILE A 26 21.05 39.52 -2.41
CA ILE A 26 20.89 38.17 -1.85
C ILE A 26 20.76 37.16 -2.97
N ALA A 27 19.99 37.45 -4.02
CA ALA A 27 19.85 36.54 -5.16
C ALA A 27 21.19 36.36 -5.89
N ASP A 28 21.91 37.44 -6.17
CA ASP A 28 23.25 37.36 -6.77
C ASP A 28 24.21 36.62 -5.83
N GLY A 29 24.29 36.99 -4.55
CA GLY A 29 25.15 36.31 -3.59
C GLY A 29 24.86 34.81 -3.46
N PHE A 30 23.58 34.46 -3.39
CA PHE A 30 23.14 33.08 -3.18
C PHE A 30 23.38 32.21 -4.41
N PHE A 31 23.11 32.71 -5.61
CA PHE A 31 23.21 31.91 -6.85
C PHE A 31 24.55 32.03 -7.56
N SER A 32 25.33 33.10 -7.34
CA SER A 32 26.59 33.33 -8.07
C SER A 32 27.86 33.13 -7.24
N HIS A 33 27.81 33.28 -5.90
CA HIS A 33 29.01 33.25 -5.06
C HIS A 33 29.10 32.05 -4.12
N LEU A 34 28.00 31.32 -3.92
CA LEU A 34 28.00 30.10 -3.11
C LEU A 34 28.28 28.87 -3.96
N THR A 35 29.09 27.97 -3.44
CA THR A 35 29.20 26.62 -3.97
C THR A 35 27.89 25.86 -3.76
N ILE A 36 27.64 24.84 -4.60
CA ILE A 36 26.43 23.99 -4.50
C ILE A 36 26.30 23.39 -3.10
N LEU A 37 27.41 23.04 -2.45
CA LEU A 37 27.41 22.49 -1.10
C LEU A 37 26.91 23.53 -0.07
N GLU A 38 27.34 24.78 -0.18
CA GLU A 38 26.90 25.87 0.70
C GLU A 38 25.41 26.20 0.48
N GLN A 39 24.94 26.18 -0.77
CA GLN A 39 23.52 26.35 -1.08
C GLN A 39 22.66 25.25 -0.44
N ILE A 40 23.10 23.99 -0.50
CA ILE A 40 22.42 22.85 0.15
C ILE A 40 22.41 23.02 1.67
N CYS A 41 23.53 23.42 2.27
CA CYS A 41 23.62 23.67 3.71
C CYS A 41 22.66 24.77 4.16
N ILE A 42 22.55 25.88 3.43
CA ILE A 42 21.64 26.97 3.77
C ILE A 42 20.18 26.55 3.57
N ALA A 43 19.85 25.85 2.48
CA ALA A 43 18.51 25.31 2.27
C ALA A 43 18.11 24.37 3.42
N SER A 44 19.00 23.46 3.83
CA SER A 44 18.78 22.56 4.97
C SER A 44 18.56 23.33 6.28
N LEU A 45 19.27 24.44 6.49
CA LEU A 45 19.07 25.31 7.64
C LEU A 45 17.68 25.97 7.63
N PHE A 46 17.23 26.49 6.49
CA PHE A 46 15.89 27.07 6.34
C PHE A 46 14.79 26.04 6.60
N PHE A 47 14.91 24.84 6.03
CA PHE A 47 13.96 23.76 6.31
C PHE A 47 13.94 23.36 7.79
N SER A 48 15.10 23.32 8.44
CA SER A 48 15.20 23.03 9.87
C SER A 48 14.52 24.11 10.72
N VAL A 49 14.71 25.40 10.39
CA VAL A 49 14.04 26.51 11.08
C VAL A 49 12.53 26.45 10.89
N ILE A 50 12.03 26.16 9.68
CA ILE A 50 10.59 26.00 9.42
C ILE A 50 10.04 24.84 10.24
N HIS A 51 10.73 23.69 10.28
CA HIS A 51 10.32 22.55 11.09
C HIS A 51 10.31 22.85 12.60
N ILE A 52 11.30 23.60 13.10
CA ILE A 52 11.35 24.04 14.49
C ILE A 52 10.17 24.98 14.78
N VAL A 53 9.89 25.95 13.91
CA VAL A 53 8.75 26.87 14.08
C VAL A 53 7.43 26.09 14.09
N VAL A 54 7.20 25.18 13.15
CA VAL A 54 5.99 24.33 13.11
C VAL A 54 5.90 23.46 14.38
N SER A 55 7.01 22.90 14.84
CA SER A 55 7.04 22.07 16.05
C SER A 55 6.80 22.87 17.31
N ILE A 56 7.35 24.09 17.41
CA ILE A 56 7.11 25.01 18.52
C ILE A 56 5.65 25.49 18.49
N SER A 57 5.08 25.81 17.32
CA SER A 57 3.67 26.17 17.20
C SER A 57 2.74 25.04 17.67
N ARG A 58 3.08 23.78 17.37
CA ARG A 58 2.37 22.61 17.90
C ARG A 58 2.58 22.43 19.41
N PHE A 59 3.81 22.58 19.90
CA PHE A 59 4.16 22.38 21.31
C PHE A 59 3.58 23.45 22.24
N LEU A 60 3.56 24.72 21.80
CA LEU A 60 3.00 25.84 22.56
C LEU A 60 1.47 25.84 22.59
N GLY A 61 0.81 24.83 22.01
CA GLY A 61 -0.65 24.78 21.98
C GLY A 61 -1.25 25.98 21.26
N ILE A 62 -0.52 26.61 20.33
CA ILE A 62 -1.10 27.58 19.37
C ILE A 62 -1.80 26.78 18.26
N VAL A 63 -2.52 25.73 18.66
CA VAL A 63 -3.77 25.36 18.04
C VAL A 63 -4.77 26.35 18.63
N TYR A 64 -5.37 27.13 17.76
CA TYR A 64 -6.44 28.04 18.12
C TYR A 64 -7.62 27.17 18.56
N ASP A 65 -7.73 26.86 19.86
CA ASP A 65 -9.05 26.69 20.45
C ASP A 65 -9.69 28.08 20.31
N GLY A 66 -10.52 28.24 19.29
CA GLY A 66 -11.16 29.51 18.97
C GLY A 66 -11.82 30.11 20.21
N PRO A 67 -11.86 31.45 20.31
CA PRO A 67 -12.50 32.09 21.45
C PRO A 67 -13.94 31.58 21.53
N GLY A 68 -14.29 31.04 22.69
CA GLY A 68 -15.65 30.69 23.06
C GLY A 68 -16.58 31.86 22.78
N GLY A 69 -17.25 31.79 21.63
CA GLY A 69 -18.45 32.53 21.34
C GLY A 69 -19.59 31.61 21.73
N ASP A 70 -20.17 31.86 22.91
CA ASP A 70 -21.54 31.45 23.18
C ASP A 70 -22.44 32.23 22.22
N HIS A 71 -22.59 31.77 20.98
CA HIS A 71 -23.70 32.15 20.10
C HIS A 71 -23.80 31.25 18.86
N ASP A 72 -25.00 30.68 18.74
CA ASP A 72 -25.73 30.26 17.54
C ASP A 72 -25.39 28.95 16.84
N ASP A 73 -26.41 28.11 16.82
CA ASP A 73 -26.61 26.90 16.04
C ASP A 73 -26.35 27.15 14.55
N GLY A 74 -25.32 26.52 13.98
CA GLY A 74 -25.12 26.59 12.54
C GLY A 74 -23.79 26.02 12.06
N ASP A 75 -23.81 24.74 11.74
CA ASP A 75 -22.98 24.13 10.69
C ASP A 75 -21.51 23.82 11.03
N SER A 76 -21.30 22.99 12.05
CA SER A 76 -20.04 22.25 12.27
C SER A 76 -20.09 20.89 11.56
N HIS A 77 -19.87 20.86 10.24
CA HIS A 77 -20.03 19.65 9.41
C HIS A 77 -18.73 19.09 8.77
N HIS A 78 -17.53 19.37 9.30
CA HIS A 78 -16.29 18.96 8.61
C HIS A 78 -15.28 18.07 9.36
N ASP A 79 -15.54 17.70 10.63
CA ASP A 79 -14.61 16.80 11.36
C ASP A 79 -15.21 15.41 11.69
N GLU A 80 -16.43 15.09 11.26
CA GLU A 80 -17.02 13.74 11.45
C GLU A 80 -16.59 12.72 10.38
N ASP A 81 -15.93 13.13 9.29
CA ASP A 81 -15.70 12.28 8.11
C ASP A 81 -14.40 11.43 8.12
N ILE A 82 -13.63 11.44 9.22
CA ILE A 82 -12.32 10.75 9.26
C ILE A 82 -12.41 9.31 9.79
N TYR A 83 -13.59 8.82 10.20
CA TYR A 83 -13.71 7.41 10.56
C TYR A 83 -13.96 6.55 9.33
N ALA A 84 -12.99 5.69 9.01
CA ALA A 84 -13.15 4.74 7.93
C ALA A 84 -14.34 3.80 8.18
N ALA A 85 -15.30 3.80 7.26
CA ALA A 85 -16.49 2.98 7.35
C ALA A 85 -16.21 1.58 6.77
N TYR A 86 -16.55 0.53 7.52
CA TYR A 86 -16.41 -0.85 7.06
C TYR A 86 -17.80 -1.45 6.79
N PRO A 87 -17.99 -2.23 5.70
CA PRO A 87 -19.27 -2.83 5.33
C PRO A 87 -19.56 -4.07 6.18
N PHE A 88 -19.68 -3.87 7.50
CA PHE A 88 -19.79 -4.92 8.50
C PHE A 88 -20.97 -5.86 8.26
N GLU A 89 -22.14 -5.31 7.94
CA GLU A 89 -23.33 -6.11 7.65
C GLU A 89 -23.13 -7.02 6.43
N SER A 90 -22.68 -6.46 5.30
CA SER A 90 -22.39 -7.21 4.07
C SER A 90 -21.33 -8.28 4.28
N MET A 91 -20.28 -8.00 5.07
CA MET A 91 -19.26 -8.97 5.41
C MET A 91 -19.78 -10.12 6.29
N GLN A 92 -20.72 -9.85 7.21
CA GLN A 92 -21.33 -10.87 8.08
C GLN A 92 -22.32 -11.75 7.32
N LEU A 93 -23.12 -11.16 6.43
CA LEU A 93 -24.11 -11.87 5.61
C LEU A 93 -23.50 -12.71 4.48
N ALA A 94 -22.23 -12.47 4.15
CA ALA A 94 -21.55 -13.18 3.07
C ALA A 94 -21.48 -14.70 3.31
N ALA A 95 -21.92 -15.48 2.31
CA ALA A 95 -22.06 -16.93 2.39
C ALA A 95 -20.74 -17.69 2.61
N ASN A 96 -19.61 -17.13 2.19
CA ASN A 96 -18.30 -17.72 2.39
C ASN A 96 -17.20 -16.66 2.50
N LYS A 97 -15.98 -17.10 2.85
CA LYS A 97 -14.80 -16.23 3.03
C LYS A 97 -14.49 -15.37 1.80
N ARG A 98 -14.67 -15.90 0.60
CA ARG A 98 -14.43 -15.18 -0.66
C ARG A 98 -15.41 -14.04 -0.85
N TYR A 99 -16.71 -14.29 -0.66
CA TYR A 99 -17.73 -13.24 -0.70
C TYR A 99 -17.55 -12.21 0.41
N ARG A 100 -17.08 -12.64 1.59
CA ARG A 100 -16.79 -11.72 2.68
C ARG A 100 -15.63 -10.77 2.35
N PHE A 101 -14.55 -11.30 1.78
CA PHE A 101 -13.44 -10.49 1.28
C PHE A 101 -13.91 -9.55 0.16
N GLY A 102 -14.72 -10.09 -0.77
CA GLY A 102 -15.34 -9.35 -1.88
C GLY A 102 -16.22 -8.19 -1.45
N ALA A 103 -16.92 -8.30 -0.33
CA ALA A 103 -17.84 -7.27 0.17
C ALA A 103 -17.13 -5.94 0.51
N MET A 104 -15.82 -5.95 0.76
CA MET A 104 -15.03 -4.74 1.03
C MET A 104 -14.74 -3.92 -0.23
N PHE A 105 -14.64 -4.56 -1.39
CA PHE A 105 -14.18 -3.88 -2.61
C PHE A 105 -15.09 -2.74 -3.07
N PRO A 106 -16.43 -2.89 -3.10
CA PRO A 106 -17.32 -1.78 -3.46
C PRO A 106 -17.13 -0.57 -2.54
N THR A 107 -16.99 -0.78 -1.23
CA THR A 107 -16.75 0.31 -0.27
C THR A 107 -15.46 1.07 -0.57
N LEU A 108 -14.37 0.36 -0.88
CA LEU A 108 -13.10 1.02 -1.24
C LEU A 108 -13.20 1.80 -2.55
N VAL A 109 -13.95 1.29 -3.54
CA VAL A 109 -14.20 2.00 -4.80
C VAL A 109 -15.04 3.25 -4.55
N ASP A 110 -16.09 3.14 -3.74
CA ASP A 110 -16.95 4.28 -3.39
C ASP A 110 -16.13 5.36 -2.66
N GLU A 111 -15.27 4.99 -1.72
CA GLU A 111 -14.38 5.95 -1.04
C GLU A 111 -13.44 6.69 -1.99
N ILE A 112 -12.88 5.98 -2.98
CA ILE A 112 -12.03 6.55 -4.03
C ILE A 112 -12.84 7.53 -4.90
N VAL A 113 -14.04 7.12 -5.30
CA VAL A 113 -14.95 7.92 -6.13
C VAL A 113 -15.38 9.19 -5.40
N THR A 114 -15.77 9.07 -4.13
CA THR A 114 -16.11 10.21 -3.27
C THR A 114 -14.93 11.17 -3.18
N ARG A 115 -13.71 10.67 -2.92
CA ARG A 115 -12.52 11.51 -2.84
C ARG A 115 -12.26 12.28 -4.14
N LEU A 116 -12.43 11.62 -5.28
CA LEU A 116 -12.29 12.23 -6.60
C LEU A 116 -13.30 13.34 -6.86
N GLN A 117 -14.54 13.15 -6.41
CA GLN A 117 -15.60 14.15 -6.56
C GLN A 117 -15.36 15.37 -5.67
N GLU A 118 -14.81 15.17 -4.47
CA GLU A 118 -14.49 16.25 -3.54
C GLU A 118 -13.27 17.08 -3.96
N GLU A 119 -12.17 16.44 -4.36
CA GLU A 119 -10.94 17.14 -4.75
C GLU A 119 -10.95 17.62 -6.21
N GLY A 120 -11.71 16.94 -7.06
CA GLY A 120 -11.73 17.17 -8.49
C GLY A 120 -12.68 18.30 -8.85
N GLU A 121 -12.41 19.54 -8.41
CA GLU A 121 -13.17 20.70 -8.88
C GLU A 121 -13.26 20.69 -10.42
N GLY A 122 -14.46 20.54 -10.96
CA GLY A 122 -14.71 20.44 -12.41
C GLY A 122 -14.45 19.07 -13.05
N MET A 123 -14.29 18.00 -12.28
CA MET A 123 -14.23 16.65 -12.80
C MET A 123 -15.60 16.21 -13.31
N GLU A 124 -15.72 15.98 -14.62
CA GLU A 124 -16.95 15.47 -15.21
C GLU A 124 -17.29 14.08 -14.66
N LEU A 125 -18.57 13.84 -14.31
CA LEU A 125 -19.09 12.55 -13.82
C LEU A 125 -18.63 11.35 -14.66
N LYS A 126 -18.58 11.55 -15.99
CA LYS A 126 -18.10 10.54 -16.94
C LYS A 126 -16.68 10.05 -16.67
N ARG A 127 -15.78 10.88 -16.12
CA ARG A 127 -14.41 10.46 -15.78
C ARG A 127 -14.37 9.61 -14.52
N VAL A 128 -15.26 9.87 -13.58
CA VAL A 128 -15.42 9.07 -12.37
C VAL A 128 -15.93 7.67 -12.73
N GLU A 129 -16.94 7.59 -13.60
CA GLU A 129 -17.43 6.32 -14.15
C GLU A 129 -16.32 5.52 -14.85
N GLN A 130 -15.48 6.18 -15.65
CA GLN A 130 -14.35 5.53 -16.31
C GLN A 130 -13.30 4.96 -15.34
N ILE A 131 -13.09 5.60 -14.19
CA ILE A 131 -12.17 5.09 -13.16
C ILE A 131 -12.77 3.86 -12.49
N GLN A 132 -14.07 3.88 -12.21
CA GLN A 132 -14.80 2.73 -11.69
C GLN A 132 -14.75 1.54 -12.67
N GLU A 133 -15.02 1.78 -13.96
CA GLU A 133 -14.88 0.78 -15.03
C GLU A 133 -13.45 0.23 -15.13
N ALA A 134 -12.43 1.07 -14.94
CA ALA A 134 -11.03 0.63 -14.95
C ALA A 134 -10.67 -0.25 -13.75
N MET A 135 -11.38 -0.11 -12.63
CA MET A 135 -11.18 -0.91 -11.41
C MET A 135 -12.00 -2.21 -11.40
N GLU A 136 -13.12 -2.28 -12.13
CA GLU A 136 -13.99 -3.46 -12.17
C GLU A 136 -13.27 -4.79 -12.46
N PRO A 137 -12.29 -4.86 -13.40
CA PRO A 137 -11.56 -6.11 -13.66
C PRO A 137 -10.82 -6.63 -12.43
N ILE A 138 -10.42 -5.76 -11.50
CA ILE A 138 -9.71 -6.15 -10.27
C ILE A 138 -10.54 -7.16 -9.47
N SER A 139 -11.84 -6.91 -9.34
CA SER A 139 -12.78 -7.76 -8.58
C SER A 139 -12.97 -9.17 -9.16
N THR A 140 -12.68 -9.35 -10.45
CA THR A 140 -12.88 -10.61 -11.18
C THR A 140 -11.57 -11.38 -11.42
N THR A 141 -10.43 -10.80 -11.04
CA THR A 141 -9.13 -11.44 -11.17
C THR A 141 -8.91 -12.57 -10.16
N ASP A 142 -8.02 -13.50 -10.52
CA ASP A 142 -7.50 -14.54 -9.60
C ASP A 142 -6.68 -13.93 -8.43
N TYR A 143 -6.50 -12.60 -8.36
CA TYR A 143 -5.79 -11.91 -7.29
C TYR A 143 -6.55 -11.89 -5.97
N ASP A 144 -7.87 -12.14 -5.98
CA ASP A 144 -8.66 -12.26 -4.75
C ASP A 144 -8.08 -13.31 -3.79
N LYS A 145 -7.51 -14.40 -4.31
CA LYS A 145 -6.79 -15.41 -3.53
C LYS A 145 -5.58 -14.82 -2.82
N CYS A 146 -4.79 -13.98 -3.49
CA CYS A 146 -3.62 -13.35 -2.89
C CYS A 146 -4.03 -12.40 -1.75
N GLY A 147 -5.09 -11.61 -1.93
CA GLY A 147 -5.61 -10.75 -0.87
C GLY A 147 -6.16 -11.53 0.32
N MET A 148 -6.89 -12.62 0.07
CA MET A 148 -7.41 -13.50 1.14
C MET A 148 -6.29 -14.14 1.99
N VAL A 149 -5.11 -14.37 1.43
CA VAL A 149 -3.96 -14.88 2.19
C VAL A 149 -3.58 -13.93 3.33
N VAL A 150 -3.71 -12.60 3.15
CA VAL A 150 -3.46 -11.63 4.24
C VAL A 150 -4.38 -11.91 5.42
N VAL A 151 -5.68 -12.11 5.17
CA VAL A 151 -6.67 -12.37 6.23
C VAL A 151 -6.41 -13.70 6.94
N GLU A 152 -6.11 -14.76 6.19
CA GLU A 152 -5.84 -16.07 6.79
C GLU A 152 -4.53 -16.10 7.58
N VAL A 153 -3.47 -15.47 7.06
CA VAL A 153 -2.18 -15.32 7.75
C VAL A 153 -2.39 -14.55 9.05
N TYR A 154 -3.14 -13.44 9.01
CA TYR A 154 -3.41 -12.67 10.22
C TYR A 154 -4.19 -13.46 11.26
N ARG A 155 -5.22 -14.21 10.84
CA ARG A 155 -5.99 -15.11 11.72
C ARG A 155 -5.09 -16.13 12.40
N ILE A 156 -4.20 -16.77 11.65
CA ILE A 156 -3.27 -17.76 12.19
C ILE A 156 -2.32 -17.10 13.21
N MET A 157 -1.77 -15.93 12.90
CA MET A 157 -0.85 -15.23 13.79
C MET A 157 -1.52 -14.76 15.09
N ILE A 158 -2.75 -14.23 15.01
CA ILE A 158 -3.53 -13.84 16.20
C ILE A 158 -3.82 -15.05 17.07
N LYS A 159 -4.26 -16.17 16.48
CA LYS A 159 -4.49 -17.41 17.23
C LYS A 159 -3.22 -17.98 17.85
N ALA A 160 -2.11 -17.95 17.13
CA ALA A 160 -0.83 -18.46 17.61
C ALA A 160 -0.24 -17.62 18.75
N ARG A 161 -0.23 -16.30 18.59
CA ARG A 161 0.48 -15.34 19.47
C ARG A 161 -0.39 -14.77 20.57
N MET A 162 -1.64 -14.41 20.26
CA MET A 162 -2.57 -13.79 21.21
C MET A 162 -3.56 -14.80 21.83
N LYS A 163 -3.56 -16.07 21.37
CA LYS A 163 -4.41 -17.15 21.90
C LYS A 163 -5.91 -16.82 21.89
N ARG A 164 -6.35 -16.06 20.89
CA ARG A 164 -7.76 -15.71 20.67
C ARG A 164 -8.12 -15.78 19.19
N ASP A 165 -9.40 -15.71 18.90
CA ASP A 165 -9.87 -15.57 17.52
C ASP A 165 -9.69 -14.12 17.01
N LEU A 166 -9.66 -14.00 15.68
CA LEU A 166 -9.54 -12.72 14.98
C LEU A 166 -10.81 -11.91 15.21
N ALA A 167 -10.67 -10.70 15.75
CA ALA A 167 -11.82 -9.83 15.95
C ALA A 167 -12.34 -9.30 14.61
N PHE A 168 -13.62 -8.91 14.58
CA PHE A 168 -14.26 -8.55 13.32
C PHE A 168 -13.66 -7.29 12.66
N LEU A 169 -13.33 -6.27 13.46
CA LEU A 169 -12.62 -5.08 12.98
C LEU A 169 -11.21 -5.41 12.46
N GLU A 170 -10.53 -6.37 13.08
CA GLU A 170 -9.21 -6.82 12.63
C GLU A 170 -9.27 -7.57 11.30
N GLU A 171 -10.31 -8.38 11.11
CA GLU A 171 -10.59 -9.04 9.83
C GLU A 171 -10.90 -8.01 8.73
N ALA A 172 -11.67 -6.96 9.04
CA ALA A 172 -11.95 -5.86 8.11
C ALA A 172 -10.67 -5.10 7.72
N LYS A 173 -9.83 -4.72 8.69
CA LYS A 173 -8.53 -4.06 8.43
C LYS A 173 -7.61 -4.93 7.57
N ALA A 174 -7.48 -6.21 7.87
CA ALA A 174 -6.68 -7.12 7.04
C ALA A 174 -7.26 -7.29 5.63
N THR A 175 -8.58 -7.25 5.48
CA THR A 175 -9.25 -7.28 4.18
C THR A 175 -8.92 -6.03 3.35
N VAL A 176 -8.93 -4.84 3.97
CA VAL A 176 -8.52 -3.58 3.33
C VAL A 176 -7.07 -3.68 2.83
N LEU A 177 -6.14 -4.16 3.65
CA LEU A 177 -4.74 -4.32 3.25
C LEU A 177 -4.56 -5.37 2.14
N GLY A 178 -5.37 -6.44 2.15
CA GLY A 178 -5.44 -7.40 1.06
C GLY A 178 -5.84 -6.74 -0.27
N TRP A 179 -6.88 -5.90 -0.27
CA TRP A 179 -7.29 -5.15 -1.46
C TRP A 179 -6.27 -4.10 -1.89
N ALA A 180 -5.70 -3.34 -0.95
CA ALA A 180 -4.65 -2.37 -1.24
C ALA A 180 -3.45 -3.05 -1.95
N MET A 181 -3.06 -4.24 -1.48
CA MET A 181 -2.01 -5.04 -2.12
C MET A 181 -2.40 -5.47 -3.54
N ILE A 182 -3.63 -5.96 -3.75
CA ILE A 182 -4.13 -6.35 -5.07
C ILE A 182 -4.13 -5.16 -6.04
N ILE A 183 -4.65 -4.00 -5.60
CA ILE A 183 -4.72 -2.77 -6.41
C ILE A 183 -3.32 -2.35 -6.84
N LEU A 184 -2.36 -2.37 -5.91
CA LEU A 184 -0.95 -2.05 -6.22
C LEU A 184 -0.41 -2.97 -7.32
N PHE A 185 -0.56 -4.29 -7.18
CA PHE A 185 0.00 -5.22 -8.16
C PHE A 185 -0.70 -5.17 -9.51
N TYR A 186 -2.03 -5.05 -9.51
CA TYR A 186 -2.81 -4.88 -10.72
C TYR A 186 -2.39 -3.61 -11.48
N SER A 187 -2.21 -2.49 -10.77
CA SER A 187 -1.78 -1.24 -11.40
C SER A 187 -0.43 -1.37 -12.11
N HIS A 188 0.55 -2.04 -11.50
CA HIS A 188 1.83 -2.33 -12.14
C HIS A 188 1.72 -3.26 -13.35
N ASP A 189 0.85 -4.27 -13.29
CA ASP A 189 0.59 -5.13 -14.44
C ASP A 189 -0.08 -4.36 -15.59
N VAL A 190 -0.98 -3.43 -15.28
CA VAL A 190 -1.55 -2.52 -16.28
C VAL A 190 -0.44 -1.65 -16.87
N LEU A 191 0.41 -1.02 -16.06
CA LEU A 191 1.54 -0.19 -16.54
C LEU A 191 2.46 -0.98 -17.48
N ALA A 192 2.85 -2.19 -17.09
CA ALA A 192 3.75 -3.03 -17.86
C ALA A 192 3.18 -3.48 -19.21
N ASN A 193 1.85 -3.64 -19.30
CA ASN A 193 1.17 -4.12 -20.49
C ASN A 193 0.54 -3.00 -21.34
N SER A 194 0.57 -1.74 -20.89
CA SER A 194 -0.12 -0.61 -21.54
C SER A 194 0.78 0.28 -22.39
N ALA A 195 1.84 -0.28 -22.99
CA ALA A 195 2.90 0.45 -23.69
C ALA A 195 2.47 1.48 -24.77
N ARG A 196 1.19 1.51 -25.16
CA ARG A 196 0.63 2.46 -26.15
C ARG A 196 -0.70 3.08 -25.72
N ASP A 197 -1.22 2.74 -24.56
CA ASP A 197 -2.51 3.23 -24.06
C ASP A 197 -2.28 4.17 -22.87
N PHE A 198 -2.09 5.45 -23.19
CA PHE A 198 -1.87 6.49 -22.18
C PHE A 198 -3.03 6.63 -21.20
N SER A 199 -4.25 6.26 -21.59
CA SER A 199 -5.40 6.30 -20.68
C SER A 199 -5.26 5.25 -19.59
N LYS A 200 -4.92 4.01 -19.95
CA LYS A 200 -4.62 2.95 -18.98
C LYS A 200 -3.44 3.28 -18.07
N VAL A 201 -2.39 3.91 -18.60
CA VAL A 201 -1.26 4.38 -17.79
C VAL A 201 -1.71 5.40 -16.75
N ARG A 202 -2.55 6.38 -17.12
CA ARG A 202 -3.08 7.36 -16.16
C ARG A 202 -3.88 6.69 -15.05
N TYR A 203 -4.78 5.76 -15.40
CA TYR A 203 -5.57 5.05 -14.39
C TYR A 203 -4.71 4.19 -13.48
N ALA A 204 -3.67 3.54 -13.99
CA ALA A 204 -2.77 2.75 -13.17
C ALA A 204 -1.96 3.60 -12.17
N VAL A 205 -1.41 4.75 -12.61
CA VAL A 205 -0.73 5.70 -11.70
C VAL A 205 -1.70 6.22 -10.63
N LEU A 206 -2.96 6.46 -11.02
CA LEU A 206 -4.00 6.89 -10.11
C LEU A 206 -4.35 5.80 -9.08
N MET A 207 -4.51 4.55 -9.52
CA MET A 207 -4.70 3.38 -8.64
C MET A 207 -3.56 3.21 -7.63
N GLU A 208 -2.29 3.37 -8.05
CA GLU A 208 -1.15 3.36 -7.12
C GLU A 208 -1.28 4.44 -6.05
N SER A 209 -1.75 5.63 -6.42
CA SER A 209 -1.95 6.73 -5.48
C SER A 209 -3.06 6.40 -4.49
N TYR A 210 -4.11 5.71 -4.93
CA TYR A 210 -5.20 5.29 -4.05
C TYR A 210 -4.82 4.24 -3.02
N VAL A 211 -3.81 3.42 -3.30
CA VAL A 211 -3.27 2.51 -2.28
C VAL A 211 -2.83 3.30 -1.05
N PHE A 212 -2.14 4.42 -1.24
CA PHE A 212 -1.69 5.27 -0.14
C PHE A 212 -2.82 6.09 0.50
N PHE A 213 -3.83 6.49 -0.28
CA PHE A 213 -5.06 7.07 0.26
C PHE A 213 -5.79 6.08 1.19
N ILE A 214 -5.98 4.83 0.75
CA ILE A 214 -6.60 3.76 1.55
C ILE A 214 -5.78 3.52 2.82
N LEU A 215 -4.46 3.43 2.72
CA LEU A 215 -3.59 3.26 3.88
C LEU A 215 -3.76 4.42 4.87
N HIS A 216 -3.77 5.66 4.39
CA HIS A 216 -3.97 6.83 5.24
C HIS A 216 -5.36 6.79 5.90
N LYS A 217 -6.43 6.65 5.13
CA LYS A 217 -7.80 6.66 5.63
C LYS A 217 -8.05 5.61 6.70
N HIS A 218 -7.61 4.37 6.47
CA HIS A 218 -7.92 3.25 7.38
C HIS A 218 -6.91 3.06 8.52
N PHE A 219 -5.67 3.54 8.37
CA PHE A 219 -4.58 3.20 9.29
C PHE A 219 -3.83 4.41 9.86
N HIS A 220 -4.09 5.66 9.48
CA HIS A 220 -3.26 6.81 9.95
C HIS A 220 -3.14 6.92 11.48
N GLU A 221 -4.16 6.50 12.24
CA GLU A 221 -4.12 6.48 13.71
C GLU A 221 -3.48 5.20 14.29
N ASP A 222 -3.30 4.15 13.48
CA ASP A 222 -2.68 2.91 13.93
C ASP A 222 -1.17 3.07 14.08
N ALA A 223 -0.62 2.53 15.17
CA ALA A 223 0.84 2.49 15.40
C ALA A 223 1.62 1.73 14.32
N SER A 224 0.92 0.97 13.46
CA SER A 224 1.48 0.22 12.34
C SER A 224 1.58 1.04 11.05
N TYR A 225 0.92 2.20 10.95
CA TYR A 225 0.78 3.00 9.73
C TYR A 225 2.09 3.21 8.97
N HIS A 226 3.09 3.73 9.67
CA HIS A 226 4.37 4.07 9.05
C HIS A 226 5.06 2.85 8.44
N GLN A 227 5.06 1.71 9.14
CA GLN A 227 5.64 0.47 8.65
C GLN A 227 4.83 -0.10 7.47
N LEU A 228 3.50 0.05 7.47
CA LEU A 228 2.67 -0.33 6.34
C LEU A 228 3.01 0.51 5.10
N VAL A 229 3.11 1.84 5.24
CA VAL A 229 3.49 2.73 4.14
C VAL A 229 4.88 2.37 3.59
N GLU A 230 5.87 2.16 4.45
CA GLU A 230 7.21 1.72 4.04
C GLU A 230 7.17 0.39 3.28
N LEU A 231 6.44 -0.61 3.77
CA LEU A 231 6.31 -1.91 3.10
C LEU A 231 5.67 -1.79 1.72
N PHE A 232 4.62 -0.97 1.58
CA PHE A 232 3.95 -0.74 0.30
C PHE A 232 4.82 0.05 -0.69
N LEU A 233 5.66 0.98 -0.21
CA LEU A 233 6.66 1.65 -1.03
C LEU A 233 7.76 0.68 -1.50
N GLU A 234 8.26 -0.19 -0.61
CA GLU A 234 9.22 -1.24 -0.99
C GLU A 234 8.60 -2.19 -2.02
N ALA A 235 7.34 -2.57 -1.85
CA ALA A 235 6.62 -3.41 -2.80
C ALA A 235 6.49 -2.76 -4.18
N LYS A 236 6.14 -1.47 -4.21
CA LYS A 236 6.08 -0.65 -5.44
C LYS A 236 7.44 -0.60 -6.13
N GLU A 237 8.52 -0.33 -5.40
CA GLU A 237 9.88 -0.28 -5.94
C GLU A 237 10.31 -1.63 -6.52
N ASN A 238 10.14 -2.71 -5.74
CA ASN A 238 10.48 -4.07 -6.18
C ASN A 238 9.72 -4.46 -7.45
N ARG A 239 8.45 -4.05 -7.57
CA ARG A 239 7.63 -4.33 -8.75
C ARG A 239 8.07 -3.51 -9.96
N ALA A 240 8.38 -2.24 -9.79
CA ALA A 240 8.94 -1.40 -10.86
C ALA A 240 10.28 -1.96 -11.36
N LEU A 241 11.19 -2.34 -10.45
CA LEU A 241 12.47 -2.93 -10.79
C LEU A 241 12.30 -4.26 -11.55
N PHE A 242 11.35 -5.11 -11.13
CA PHE A 242 11.00 -6.33 -11.84
C PHE A 242 10.62 -6.06 -13.30
N HIS A 243 9.71 -5.12 -13.55
CA HIS A 243 9.26 -4.81 -14.91
C HIS A 243 10.38 -4.20 -15.77
N LEU A 244 11.22 -3.33 -15.19
CA LEU A 244 12.40 -2.79 -15.87
C LEU A 244 13.35 -3.90 -16.32
N MET A 245 13.69 -4.81 -15.40
CA MET A 245 14.61 -5.93 -15.70
C MET A 245 14.02 -6.90 -16.73
N ARG A 246 12.72 -7.21 -16.64
CA ARG A 246 12.02 -8.03 -17.64
C ARG A 246 12.05 -7.40 -19.03
N SER A 247 11.83 -6.09 -19.11
CA SER A 247 11.87 -5.34 -20.38
C SER A 247 13.25 -5.46 -21.03
N ASN A 248 14.32 -5.26 -20.25
CA ASN A 248 15.71 -5.39 -20.71
C ASN A 248 16.03 -6.81 -21.20
N ALA A 249 15.57 -7.85 -20.48
CA ALA A 249 15.76 -9.24 -20.89
C ALA A 249 15.06 -9.56 -22.22
N ASN A 250 13.83 -9.05 -22.41
CA ASN A 250 13.09 -9.23 -23.66
C ASN A 250 13.74 -8.48 -24.84
N ALA A 251 14.29 -7.29 -24.59
CA ALA A 251 15.04 -6.53 -25.60
C ALA A 251 16.31 -7.26 -26.03
N SER A 252 17.05 -7.87 -25.09
CA SER A 252 18.23 -8.71 -25.39
C SER A 252 17.88 -9.90 -26.28
N LYS A 253 16.81 -10.66 -25.93
CA LYS A 253 16.33 -11.77 -26.76
C LYS A 253 15.93 -11.34 -28.18
N LYS A 254 15.34 -10.16 -28.34
CA LYS A 254 14.94 -9.64 -29.67
C LYS A 254 16.14 -9.24 -30.53
N SER A 255 17.22 -8.75 -29.91
CA SER A 255 18.50 -8.45 -30.57
C SER A 255 19.23 -9.72 -31.03
N LEU A 256 19.03 -10.83 -30.32
CA LEU A 256 19.67 -12.13 -30.57
C LEU A 256 18.93 -13.07 -31.52
N LEU A 257 17.76 -12.69 -32.07
CA LEU A 257 17.02 -13.49 -33.07
C LEU A 257 17.78 -13.74 -34.40
N GLY A 258 19.04 -13.29 -34.53
CA GLY A 258 19.97 -13.65 -35.61
C GLY A 258 21.13 -14.56 -35.21
N ARG A 259 21.28 -14.97 -33.94
CA ARG A 259 22.32 -15.92 -33.49
C ARG A 259 21.77 -16.84 -32.39
N PRO A 260 21.92 -18.17 -32.51
CA PRO A 260 21.61 -19.06 -31.40
C PRO A 260 22.64 -18.82 -30.29
N SER A 261 22.30 -18.00 -29.28
CA SER A 261 23.11 -17.90 -28.08
C SER A 261 22.88 -19.15 -27.23
N SER A 262 23.94 -19.93 -27.05
CA SER A 262 23.99 -21.09 -26.16
C SER A 262 24.08 -20.72 -24.67
N ASP A 263 23.69 -19.50 -24.29
CA ASP A 263 24.10 -18.91 -23.01
C ASP A 263 23.04 -19.06 -21.94
N ASN A 264 23.29 -20.03 -21.05
CA ASN A 264 22.63 -20.27 -19.77
C ASN A 264 22.43 -18.99 -18.92
N ALA A 265 23.17 -17.91 -19.16
CA ALA A 265 23.08 -16.67 -18.39
C ALA A 265 21.73 -15.94 -18.55
N GLU A 266 21.14 -15.91 -19.75
CA GLU A 266 19.84 -15.26 -19.97
C GLU A 266 18.69 -16.04 -19.32
N ASP A 267 18.76 -17.38 -19.35
CA ASP A 267 17.77 -18.23 -18.68
C ASP A 267 17.94 -18.24 -17.15
N ILE A 268 19.18 -18.11 -16.64
CA ILE A 268 19.44 -17.88 -15.22
C ILE A 268 18.90 -16.52 -14.77
N LEU A 269 19.09 -15.48 -15.58
CA LEU A 269 18.57 -14.14 -15.32
C LEU A 269 17.03 -14.13 -15.37
N LEU A 270 16.42 -14.68 -16.43
CA LEU A 270 14.97 -14.80 -16.55
C LEU A 270 14.37 -15.67 -15.43
N GLY A 271 15.07 -16.72 -15.00
CA GLY A 271 14.75 -17.49 -13.81
C GLY A 271 14.80 -16.64 -12.53
N ARG A 272 15.87 -15.86 -12.31
CA ARG A 272 15.98 -14.90 -11.18
C ARG A 272 14.86 -13.87 -11.21
N PHE A 273 14.42 -13.46 -12.40
CA PHE A 273 13.37 -12.46 -12.55
C PHE A 273 11.97 -13.00 -12.29
N ASN A 274 11.64 -14.18 -12.81
CA ASN A 274 10.36 -14.83 -12.50
C ASN A 274 10.26 -15.15 -10.99
N ARG A 275 11.40 -15.47 -10.34
CA ARG A 275 11.48 -15.59 -8.88
C ARG A 275 11.07 -14.29 -8.18
N MET A 276 11.65 -13.16 -8.57
CA MET A 276 11.32 -11.86 -7.96
C MET A 276 9.85 -11.43 -8.13
N LYS A 277 9.20 -11.80 -9.24
CA LYS A 277 7.79 -11.50 -9.54
C LYS A 277 6.81 -12.12 -8.55
N GLU A 278 7.03 -13.39 -8.25
CA GLU A 278 6.10 -14.20 -7.48
C GLU A 278 6.46 -14.15 -6.00
N HIS A 279 7.74 -14.17 -5.63
CA HIS A 279 8.16 -14.39 -4.24
C HIS A 279 7.79 -13.23 -3.33
N PHE A 280 8.14 -12.02 -3.73
CA PHE A 280 7.93 -10.85 -2.88
C PHE A 280 6.45 -10.53 -2.72
N CYS A 281 5.75 -10.46 -3.86
CA CYS A 281 4.37 -9.97 -3.91
C CYS A 281 3.37 -11.01 -3.37
N VAL A 282 3.60 -12.29 -3.68
CA VAL A 282 2.65 -13.36 -3.37
C VAL A 282 2.96 -14.00 -2.01
N PHE A 283 4.23 -14.13 -1.62
CA PHE A 283 4.62 -14.86 -0.41
C PHE A 283 5.04 -13.94 0.73
N TYR A 284 5.98 -13.03 0.47
CA TYR A 284 6.53 -12.17 1.52
C TYR A 284 5.54 -11.11 2.00
N MET A 285 4.95 -10.35 1.07
CA MET A 285 4.12 -9.19 1.42
C MET A 285 2.92 -9.52 2.33
N PRO A 286 2.13 -10.59 2.10
CA PRO A 286 1.04 -10.94 3.01
C PRO A 286 1.51 -11.25 4.43
N ILE A 287 2.65 -11.92 4.58
CA ILE A 287 3.21 -12.27 5.88
C ILE A 287 3.78 -11.02 6.56
N ALA A 288 4.53 -10.19 5.83
CA ALA A 288 5.08 -8.95 6.33
C ALA A 288 3.98 -7.99 6.81
N ILE A 289 2.87 -7.85 6.07
CA ILE A 289 1.69 -7.09 6.50
C ILE A 289 1.20 -7.60 7.87
N CYS A 290 1.06 -8.90 8.06
CA CYS A 290 0.53 -9.46 9.30
C CYS A 290 1.54 -9.41 10.46
N MET A 291 2.84 -9.49 10.16
CA MET A 291 3.91 -9.21 11.14
C MET A 291 3.78 -7.78 11.67
N ILE A 292 3.58 -6.81 10.77
CA ILE A 292 3.37 -5.41 11.13
C ILE A 292 2.08 -5.23 11.95
N LEU A 293 0.95 -5.79 11.52
CA LEU A 293 -0.34 -5.69 12.22
C LEU A 293 -0.30 -6.32 13.62
N THR A 294 0.45 -7.41 13.80
CA THR A 294 0.64 -8.00 15.13
C THR A 294 1.68 -7.26 15.98
N GLY A 295 2.35 -6.25 15.44
CA GLY A 295 3.36 -5.47 16.16
C GLY A 295 4.72 -6.16 16.29
N VAL A 296 5.08 -7.05 15.36
CA VAL A 296 6.46 -7.56 15.22
C VAL A 296 7.33 -6.43 14.69
N LYS A 297 8.43 -6.11 15.38
CA LYS A 297 9.37 -5.04 15.00
C LYS A 297 10.79 -5.54 14.71
N ASP A 298 11.03 -6.84 14.90
CA ASP A 298 12.37 -7.41 14.76
C ASP A 298 12.74 -7.58 13.29
N LYS A 299 13.69 -6.76 12.82
CA LYS A 299 14.21 -6.79 11.44
C LYS A 299 14.79 -8.16 11.07
N ALA A 300 15.40 -8.88 12.01
CA ALA A 300 15.96 -10.20 11.74
C ALA A 300 14.85 -11.23 11.41
N LEU A 301 13.67 -11.09 12.02
CA LEU A 301 12.52 -11.91 11.68
C LEU A 301 11.95 -11.58 10.30
N PHE A 302 11.89 -10.30 9.91
CA PHE A 302 11.48 -9.92 8.54
C PHE A 302 12.45 -10.47 7.50
N GLU A 303 13.76 -10.36 7.74
CA GLU A 303 14.79 -10.89 6.83
C GLU A 303 14.73 -12.43 6.74
N SER A 304 14.60 -13.11 7.87
CA SER A 304 14.41 -14.58 7.89
C SER A 304 13.14 -14.99 7.16
N THR A 305 12.07 -14.19 7.30
CA THR A 305 10.81 -14.41 6.60
C THR A 305 10.97 -14.26 5.10
N LYS A 306 11.67 -13.22 4.66
CA LYS A 306 12.00 -12.98 3.26
C LYS A 306 12.77 -14.16 2.67
N GLN A 307 13.81 -14.65 3.35
CA GLN A 307 14.60 -15.80 2.91
C GLN A 307 13.77 -17.09 2.77
N VAL A 308 12.87 -17.36 3.72
CA VAL A 308 11.98 -18.52 3.62
C VAL A 308 11.00 -18.35 2.46
N CYS A 309 10.40 -17.18 2.28
CA CYS A 309 9.50 -16.89 1.17
C CYS A 309 10.20 -17.03 -0.19
N ASP A 310 11.43 -16.55 -0.30
CA ASP A 310 12.26 -16.73 -1.50
C ASP A 310 12.48 -18.22 -1.76
N SER A 311 12.90 -18.99 -0.74
CA SER A 311 13.11 -20.44 -0.89
C SER A 311 11.85 -21.22 -1.31
N LEU A 312 10.68 -20.76 -0.88
CA LEU A 312 9.40 -21.41 -1.20
C LEU A 312 9.02 -21.19 -2.64
N GLY A 313 9.15 -19.96 -3.13
CA GLY A 313 8.82 -19.67 -4.51
C GLY A 313 9.83 -20.26 -5.52
N GLU A 314 11.01 -20.72 -5.10
CA GLU A 314 11.92 -21.48 -5.96
C GLU A 314 11.41 -22.89 -6.28
N SER A 315 10.49 -23.43 -5.46
CA SER A 315 9.85 -24.70 -5.76
C SER A 315 8.89 -24.55 -6.94
N LYS A 316 9.15 -25.28 -8.04
CA LYS A 316 8.63 -25.06 -9.41
C LYS A 316 7.10 -25.20 -9.62
N ASN A 317 6.30 -25.31 -8.56
CA ASN A 317 4.85 -25.51 -8.66
C ASN A 317 4.08 -24.27 -8.20
N VAL A 318 4.23 -23.19 -8.96
CA VAL A 318 3.46 -21.94 -8.78
C VAL A 318 1.95 -22.21 -8.89
N ASP A 319 1.55 -23.17 -9.72
CA ASP A 319 0.15 -23.58 -9.91
C ASP A 319 -0.45 -24.33 -8.70
N GLU A 320 0.37 -24.96 -7.84
CA GLU A 320 -0.08 -25.64 -6.61
C GLU A 320 -0.37 -24.66 -5.45
N TRP A 321 0.04 -23.39 -5.59
CA TRP A 321 -0.13 -22.36 -4.55
C TRP A 321 -1.54 -21.79 -4.45
N LYS A 322 -2.44 -22.17 -5.35
CA LYS A 322 -3.89 -21.90 -5.22
C LYS A 322 -4.54 -22.67 -4.05
N SER A 323 -3.77 -23.43 -3.26
CA SER A 323 -4.25 -24.25 -2.14
C SER A 323 -3.72 -23.81 -0.77
N ASP A 324 -4.59 -23.88 0.26
CA ASP A 324 -4.32 -23.52 1.66
C ASP A 324 -3.05 -24.18 2.27
N ALA A 325 -2.50 -25.25 1.65
CA ALA A 325 -1.45 -26.11 2.19
C ALA A 325 -0.03 -25.48 2.19
N ILE A 326 0.28 -24.57 1.27
CA ILE A 326 1.65 -24.02 1.17
C ILE A 326 1.84 -22.83 2.12
N THR A 327 0.81 -22.00 2.33
CA THR A 327 0.78 -21.00 3.41
C THR A 327 1.02 -21.65 4.77
N GLN A 328 0.47 -22.85 4.99
CA GLN A 328 0.70 -23.65 6.20
C GLN A 328 2.16 -24.11 6.34
N SER A 329 2.79 -24.57 5.25
CA SER A 329 4.19 -24.99 5.25
C SER A 329 5.15 -23.81 5.48
N ALA A 330 4.84 -22.62 4.95
CA ALA A 330 5.63 -21.41 5.15
C ALA A 330 5.64 -21.00 6.62
N MET A 331 4.46 -20.88 7.23
CA MET A 331 4.33 -20.51 8.64
C MET A 331 4.98 -21.51 9.59
N LYS A 332 4.92 -22.81 9.26
CA LYS A 332 5.57 -23.86 10.03
C LYS A 332 7.11 -23.71 10.00
N ARG A 333 7.69 -23.43 8.82
CA ARG A 333 9.14 -23.23 8.67
C ARG A 333 9.65 -21.97 9.36
N LEU A 334 8.80 -20.95 9.48
CA LEU A 334 9.13 -19.70 10.15
C LEU A 334 9.12 -19.80 11.69
N GLY A 335 8.67 -20.93 12.26
CA GLY A 335 8.56 -21.08 13.71
C GLY A 335 7.55 -20.12 14.36
N MET A 336 6.72 -19.46 13.56
CA MET A 336 5.78 -18.42 14.03
C MET A 336 4.49 -19.00 14.65
N VAL A 337 4.31 -20.33 14.57
CA VAL A 337 3.18 -21.05 15.14
C VAL A 337 3.69 -22.25 15.94
N PRO A 338 3.35 -22.38 17.23
CA PRO A 338 3.66 -23.58 18.01
C PRO A 338 3.00 -24.82 17.38
N GLU A 339 3.70 -25.95 17.36
CA GLU A 339 3.28 -27.20 16.70
C GLU A 339 1.87 -27.67 17.15
N GLU A 340 1.48 -27.35 18.39
CA GLU A 340 0.19 -27.67 18.99
C GLU A 340 -0.99 -26.85 18.45
N ALA A 341 -0.76 -25.58 18.08
CA ALA A 341 -1.80 -24.72 17.49
C ALA A 341 -2.11 -25.11 16.03
N PHE A 342 -1.21 -25.87 15.41
CA PHE A 342 -1.30 -26.36 14.03
C PHE A 342 -2.44 -27.38 13.84
N HIS A 343 -2.69 -28.22 14.84
CA HIS A 343 -3.73 -29.26 14.78
C HIS A 343 -5.16 -28.75 15.03
N LEU A 344 -5.30 -27.69 15.84
CA LEU A 344 -6.59 -27.15 16.29
C LEU A 344 -7.32 -26.25 15.27
N VAL A 345 -6.62 -25.72 14.25
CA VAL A 345 -7.22 -24.82 13.26
C VAL A 345 -7.71 -25.57 12.02
N PHE A 346 -7.15 -26.75 11.74
CA PHE A 346 -7.25 -27.34 10.39
C PHE A 346 -7.77 -28.78 10.34
N HIS A 347 -8.07 -29.42 11.48
CA HIS A 347 -8.77 -30.71 11.49
C HIS A 347 -10.28 -30.59 11.21
N GLU A 348 -10.85 -29.39 11.31
CA GLU A 348 -12.29 -29.14 11.15
C GLU A 348 -12.76 -29.17 9.67
N LYS A 349 -11.85 -28.94 8.70
CA LYS A 349 -12.21 -28.95 7.27
C LYS A 349 -12.05 -30.30 6.57
N ARG A 350 -11.30 -31.26 7.13
CA ARG A 350 -11.12 -32.58 6.50
C ARG A 350 -12.40 -33.43 6.52
N ASN A 351 -13.33 -33.14 7.44
CA ASN A 351 -14.58 -33.89 7.59
C ASN A 351 -15.77 -33.31 6.80
N ASN A 352 -15.68 -32.10 6.24
CA ASN A 352 -16.77 -31.46 5.51
C ASN A 352 -16.63 -31.50 3.96
N CYS A 353 -15.61 -32.18 3.43
CA CYS A 353 -15.40 -32.33 1.98
C CYS A 353 -15.57 -33.76 1.45
N LEU A 354 -16.15 -34.68 2.24
CA LEU A 354 -16.36 -36.09 1.84
C LEU A 354 -17.83 -36.50 1.66
N CYS A 355 -18.78 -35.55 1.62
CA CYS A 355 -20.20 -35.87 1.51
C CYS A 355 -20.93 -35.09 0.40
N VAL A 356 -20.40 -35.03 -0.81
CA VAL A 356 -21.21 -34.78 -2.02
C VAL A 356 -20.62 -35.56 -3.18
N ASP A 357 -20.88 -36.87 -3.21
CA ASP A 357 -20.93 -37.66 -4.44
C ASP A 357 -21.53 -39.03 -4.11
N ASN A 358 -22.87 -39.08 -4.14
CA ASN A 358 -23.68 -40.23 -4.53
C ASN A 358 -25.15 -39.90 -4.30
N GLN A 359 -25.81 -39.35 -5.33
CA GLN A 359 -27.21 -39.64 -5.71
C GLN A 359 -27.69 -38.66 -6.80
N LYS A 360 -27.46 -38.99 -8.07
CA LYS A 360 -28.49 -39.35 -9.07
C LYS A 360 -27.92 -39.36 -10.47
#